data_AF-A0A0Q5P4M4-F1
#
_entry.id   AF-A0A0Q5P4M4-F1
#
_cell.length_a   1.000
_cell.length_b   1.000
_cell.length_c   1.000
_cell.angle_alpha   90.00
_cell.angle_beta   90.00
_cell.angle_gamma   90.00
#
_symmetry.space_group_name_H-M   'P 1'
#
loop_
_entity.id
_entity.type
_entity.pdbx_description
1 polymer ?
#
loop_
_entity_poly.entity_id
_entity_poly.type
_entity_poly.pdbx_seq_one_letter_code
_entity_poly.pdbx_strand_id
1 'polypeptide(L)'
;MVDAQVSALRKYWWWANVATVAGVASGLLVGWAGGRLVMRVLAVTSPASAQGRLTEAQANVGFPTIEGSIALLFFAGLPAGFAAAIIYVLIHRWLPAGRWAGPVLGVLILLVFGASVEPFRADNIDFSIVGPGWLSAVLFSVMAILHGAVVAAVAGAFSQGLPLPSGQNWKYYLPLLAAVLFVPAGVLLGAGALGVMVWAQAAAVIRARRLRAGREARVARKPGTGRRGGAVDWAGRAVLGLAAVAALPPFVSAVTSIVSR
;
A
#
# COMPACT_ATOMS: atom_id res chain seq x y z
N MET A 1 27.95 -0.65 -17.93
CA MET A 1 27.05 0.28 -17.19
C MET A 1 25.60 0.01 -17.54
N VAL A 2 25.30 -0.12 -18.83
CA VAL A 2 23.97 -0.46 -19.37
C VAL A 2 23.38 -1.74 -18.76
N ASP A 3 24.14 -2.83 -18.67
CA ASP A 3 23.62 -4.12 -18.17
C ASP A 3 23.11 -4.06 -16.72
N ALA A 4 23.77 -3.27 -15.87
CA ALA A 4 23.37 -3.11 -14.47
C ALA A 4 22.07 -2.30 -14.35
N GLN A 5 21.88 -1.28 -15.19
CA GLN A 5 20.64 -0.51 -15.25
C GLN A 5 19.50 -1.35 -15.80
N VAL A 6 19.74 -2.09 -16.88
CA VAL A 6 18.74 -3.00 -17.48
C VAL A 6 18.30 -4.06 -16.48
N SER A 7 19.24 -4.68 -15.74
CA SER A 7 18.90 -5.67 -14.71
C SER A 7 18.08 -5.05 -13.57
N ALA A 8 18.43 -3.86 -13.09
CA ALA A 8 17.70 -3.17 -12.03
C ALA A 8 16.29 -2.78 -12.48
N LEU A 9 16.16 -2.24 -13.70
CA LEU A 9 14.90 -1.82 -14.28
C LEU A 9 13.97 -3.02 -14.53
N ARG A 10 14.50 -4.17 -14.96
CA ARG A 10 13.73 -5.41 -15.11
C ARG A 10 13.12 -5.87 -13.79
N LYS A 11 13.90 -5.84 -12.70
CA LYS A 11 13.39 -6.17 -11.35
C LYS A 11 12.38 -5.15 -10.85
N TYR A 12 12.59 -3.88 -11.17
CA TYR A 12 11.65 -2.83 -10.86
C TYR A 12 10.30 -3.07 -11.54
N TRP A 13 10.30 -3.31 -12.86
CA TRP A 13 9.07 -3.60 -13.60
C TRP A 13 8.36 -4.86 -13.11
N TRP A 14 9.12 -5.88 -12.71
CA TRP A 14 8.54 -7.07 -12.09
C TRP A 14 7.76 -6.71 -10.82
N TRP A 15 8.35 -5.94 -9.90
CA TRP A 15 7.66 -5.49 -8.68
C TRP A 15 6.53 -4.50 -8.93
N ALA A 16 6.70 -3.60 -9.90
CA ALA A 16 5.65 -2.68 -10.32
C ALA A 16 4.43 -3.44 -10.84
N ASN A 17 4.63 -4.52 -11.59
CA ASN A 17 3.55 -5.36 -12.09
C ASN A 17 2.83 -6.10 -10.94
N VAL A 18 3.59 -6.64 -9.98
CA VAL A 18 3.03 -7.24 -8.76
C VAL A 18 2.19 -6.23 -7.98
N ALA A 19 2.72 -5.02 -7.77
CA ALA A 19 2.01 -3.95 -7.06
C ALA A 19 0.73 -3.54 -7.81
N THR A 20 0.76 -3.45 -9.14
CA THR A 20 -0.41 -3.09 -9.93
C THR A 20 -1.51 -4.13 -9.83
N VAL A 21 -1.19 -5.41 -9.98
CA VAL A 21 -2.20 -6.49 -9.86
C VAL A 21 -2.79 -6.53 -8.45
N ALA A 22 -1.94 -6.47 -7.42
CA ALA A 22 -2.39 -6.45 -6.03
C ALA A 22 -3.22 -5.19 -5.70
N GLY A 23 -2.81 -4.03 -6.21
CA GLY A 23 -3.49 -2.75 -5.99
C GLY A 23 -4.86 -2.69 -6.65
N VAL A 24 -4.97 -3.16 -7.91
CA VAL A 24 -6.26 -3.27 -8.61
C VAL A 24 -7.18 -4.27 -7.92
N ALA A 25 -6.68 -5.47 -7.58
CA ALA A 25 -7.48 -6.47 -6.89
C ALA A 25 -8.01 -5.96 -5.54
N SER A 26 -7.14 -5.34 -4.75
CA SER A 26 -7.51 -4.74 -3.47
C SER A 26 -8.49 -3.57 -3.64
N GLY A 27 -8.25 -2.69 -4.61
CA GLY A 27 -9.13 -1.55 -4.88
C GLY A 27 -10.52 -1.96 -5.34
N LEU A 28 -10.64 -3.01 -6.16
CA LEU A 28 -11.93 -3.53 -6.63
C LEU A 28 -12.68 -4.31 -5.53
N LEU A 29 -12.00 -5.26 -4.88
CA LEU A 29 -12.65 -6.17 -3.93
C LEU A 29 -12.91 -5.48 -2.59
N VAL A 30 -11.92 -4.77 -2.09
CA VAL A 30 -11.94 -4.20 -0.74
C VAL A 30 -12.44 -2.76 -0.85
N GLY A 31 -11.70 -1.89 -1.53
CA GLY A 31 -12.02 -0.46 -1.60
C GLY A 31 -13.41 -0.16 -2.19
N TRP A 32 -13.77 -0.83 -3.29
CA TRP A 32 -15.02 -0.58 -4.01
C TRP A 32 -16.18 -1.45 -3.52
N ALA A 33 -16.10 -2.78 -3.70
CA ALA A 33 -17.19 -3.67 -3.29
C ALA A 33 -17.35 -3.73 -1.76
N GLY A 34 -16.25 -3.86 -1.02
CA GLY A 34 -16.25 -3.80 0.44
C GLY A 34 -16.70 -2.44 0.97
N GLY A 35 -16.22 -1.33 0.40
CA GLY A 35 -16.68 0.02 0.73
C GLY A 35 -18.20 0.18 0.53
N ARG A 36 -18.75 -0.32 -0.59
CA ARG A 36 -20.19 -0.34 -0.84
C ARG A 36 -20.96 -1.14 0.20
N LEU A 37 -20.46 -2.30 0.58
CA LEU A 37 -21.07 -3.13 1.61
C LEU A 37 -21.09 -2.40 2.97
N VAL A 38 -19.96 -1.82 3.38
CA VAL A 38 -19.86 -1.06 4.63
C VAL A 38 -20.84 0.11 4.64
N MET A 39 -20.87 0.92 3.58
CA MET A 39 -21.80 2.04 3.47
C MET A 39 -23.26 1.59 3.50
N ARG A 40 -23.58 0.42 2.92
CA ARG A 40 -24.93 -0.14 2.99
C ARG A 40 -25.31 -0.60 4.39
N VAL A 41 -24.41 -1.31 5.08
CA VAL A 41 -24.60 -1.73 6.47
C VAL A 41 -24.83 -0.51 7.35
N LEU A 42 -23.97 0.50 7.23
CA LEU A 42 -24.09 1.73 8.00
C LEU A 42 -25.37 2.50 7.70
N ALA A 43 -25.81 2.55 6.44
CA ALA A 43 -27.06 3.19 6.08
C ALA A 43 -28.28 2.49 6.71
N VAL A 44 -28.30 1.15 6.80
CA VAL A 44 -29.45 0.43 7.39
C VAL A 44 -29.44 0.43 8.91
N THR A 45 -28.30 0.64 9.55
CA THR A 45 -28.18 0.76 11.02
C THR A 45 -28.30 2.20 11.52
N SER A 46 -28.27 3.19 10.62
CA SER A 46 -28.37 4.59 10.98
C SER A 46 -29.80 5.03 11.29
N PRO A 47 -29.99 6.06 12.14
CA PRO A 47 -31.30 6.64 12.40
C PRO A 47 -32.01 7.11 11.12
N ALA A 48 -33.34 7.16 11.13
CA ALA A 48 -34.13 7.62 9.98
C ALA A 48 -33.77 9.05 9.55
N SER A 49 -33.34 9.91 10.48
CA SER A 49 -32.88 11.28 10.22
C SER A 49 -31.59 11.35 9.37
N ALA A 50 -30.85 10.25 9.23
CA ALA A 50 -29.66 10.17 8.40
C ALA A 50 -29.98 9.94 6.92
N GLN A 51 -31.14 9.37 6.59
CA GLN A 51 -31.49 8.97 5.23
C GLN A 51 -31.63 10.19 4.31
N GLY A 52 -31.04 10.12 3.13
CA GLY A 52 -31.07 11.21 2.15
C GLY A 52 -30.21 12.43 2.51
N ARG A 53 -29.49 12.41 3.63
CA ARG A 53 -28.47 13.43 3.92
C ARG A 53 -27.24 13.22 3.05
N LEU A 54 -26.58 14.33 2.72
CA LEU A 54 -25.29 14.34 2.03
C LEU A 54 -24.16 14.05 3.01
N THR A 55 -23.28 13.12 2.64
CA THR A 55 -21.97 12.90 3.29
C THR A 55 -20.94 13.91 2.79
N GLU A 56 -19.78 13.96 3.43
CA GLU A 56 -18.64 14.79 2.99
C GLU A 56 -18.23 14.45 1.56
N ALA A 57 -18.32 13.17 1.19
CA ALA A 57 -18.06 12.68 -0.17
C ALA A 57 -19.18 13.02 -1.19
N GLN A 58 -20.11 13.93 -0.86
CA GLN A 58 -21.24 14.33 -1.69
C GLN A 58 -22.15 13.15 -2.10
N ALA A 59 -22.23 12.12 -1.26
CA ALA A 59 -23.07 10.96 -1.50
C ALA A 59 -24.31 10.99 -0.59
N ASN A 60 -25.47 10.60 -1.14
CA ASN A 60 -26.70 10.49 -0.35
C ASN A 60 -26.72 9.18 0.42
N VAL A 61 -26.85 9.26 1.75
CA VAL A 61 -27.00 8.08 2.62
C VAL A 61 -28.25 7.29 2.22
N GLY A 62 -28.08 5.98 2.01
CA GLY A 62 -29.15 5.05 1.65
C GLY A 62 -29.43 4.89 0.15
N PHE A 63 -28.93 5.79 -0.69
CA PHE A 63 -29.22 5.82 -2.14
C PHE A 63 -27.99 5.46 -2.98
N PRO A 64 -27.82 4.18 -3.38
CA PRO A 64 -26.72 3.80 -4.25
C PRO A 64 -26.95 4.33 -5.67
N THR A 65 -26.05 5.20 -6.14
CA THR A 65 -26.01 5.67 -7.53
C THR A 65 -24.88 5.01 -8.32
N ILE A 66 -25.04 4.91 -9.64
CA ILE A 66 -23.98 4.42 -10.53
C ILE A 66 -22.79 5.39 -10.48
N GLU A 67 -23.06 6.69 -10.57
CA GLU A 67 -22.04 7.75 -10.49
C GLU A 67 -21.25 7.67 -9.18
N GLY A 68 -21.92 7.60 -8.03
CA GLY A 68 -21.25 7.45 -6.75
C GLY A 68 -20.45 6.14 -6.64
N SER A 69 -20.81 5.10 -7.41
CA SER A 69 -20.08 3.82 -7.42
C SER A 69 -18.78 3.95 -8.16
N ILE A 70 -18.82 4.64 -9.31
CA ILE A 70 -17.64 4.94 -10.11
C ILE A 70 -16.74 5.90 -9.33
N ALA A 71 -17.31 6.95 -8.72
CA ALA A 71 -16.56 7.88 -7.89
C ALA A 71 -15.87 7.17 -6.71
N LEU A 72 -16.58 6.30 -5.98
CA LEU A 72 -15.99 5.50 -4.90
C LEU A 72 -14.82 4.65 -5.41
N LEU A 73 -14.94 4.02 -6.57
CA LEU A 73 -13.86 3.23 -7.16
C LEU A 73 -12.62 4.08 -7.45
N PHE A 74 -12.77 5.22 -8.13
CA PHE A 74 -11.63 6.01 -8.60
C PHE A 74 -11.02 6.93 -7.54
N PHE A 75 -11.81 7.43 -6.58
CA PHE A 75 -11.36 8.40 -5.58
C PHE A 75 -11.10 7.81 -4.19
N ALA A 76 -11.58 6.60 -3.91
CA ALA A 76 -11.28 5.90 -2.66
C ALA A 76 -10.66 4.53 -2.90
N GLY A 77 -11.32 3.67 -3.68
CA GLY A 77 -10.97 2.26 -3.79
C GLY A 77 -9.60 2.01 -4.45
N LEU A 78 -9.40 2.50 -5.67
CA LEU A 78 -8.12 2.40 -6.37
C LEU A 78 -6.98 3.11 -5.62
N PRO A 79 -7.12 4.37 -5.14
CA PRO A 79 -6.11 5.01 -4.31
C PRO A 79 -5.69 4.15 -3.11
N ALA A 80 -6.64 3.67 -2.31
CA ALA A 80 -6.36 2.85 -1.14
C ALA A 80 -5.69 1.51 -1.52
N GLY A 81 -6.18 0.85 -2.56
CA GLY A 81 -5.61 -0.40 -3.07
C GLY A 81 -4.16 -0.24 -3.54
N PHE A 82 -3.89 0.76 -4.39
CA PHE A 82 -2.53 1.04 -4.87
C PHE A 82 -1.61 1.51 -3.75
N ALA A 83 -2.07 2.36 -2.83
CA ALA A 83 -1.27 2.78 -1.67
C ALA A 83 -0.87 1.56 -0.82
N ALA A 84 -1.81 0.69 -0.48
CA ALA A 84 -1.54 -0.54 0.28
C ALA A 84 -0.55 -1.47 -0.47
N ALA A 85 -0.70 -1.64 -1.78
CA ALA A 85 0.18 -2.47 -2.59
C ALA A 85 1.60 -1.92 -2.71
N ILE A 86 1.76 -0.61 -2.89
CA ILE A 86 3.07 0.06 -2.93
C ILE A 86 3.75 -0.07 -1.56
N ILE A 87 3.02 0.23 -0.48
CA ILE A 87 3.56 0.10 0.89
C ILE A 87 3.98 -1.35 1.13
N TYR A 88 3.16 -2.34 0.76
CA TYR A 88 3.52 -3.75 0.86
C TYR A 88 4.85 -4.04 0.18
N VAL A 89 5.01 -3.68 -1.10
CA VAL A 89 6.26 -3.93 -1.84
C VAL A 89 7.47 -3.24 -1.22
N LEU A 90 7.29 -2.10 -0.55
CA LEU A 90 8.38 -1.40 0.14
C LEU A 90 8.81 -2.12 1.42
N ILE A 91 7.84 -2.65 2.18
CA ILE A 91 8.09 -3.15 3.54
C ILE A 91 7.98 -4.67 3.68
N HIS A 92 7.63 -5.42 2.62
CA HIS A 92 7.28 -6.85 2.71
C HIS A 92 8.37 -7.70 3.38
N ARG A 93 9.64 -7.33 3.20
CA ARG A 93 10.78 -8.05 3.78
C ARG A 93 10.83 -7.96 5.32
N TRP A 94 10.24 -6.90 5.88
CA TRP A 94 10.22 -6.64 7.32
C TRP A 94 8.95 -7.16 7.99
N LEU A 95 7.91 -7.48 7.20
CA LEU A 95 6.69 -8.10 7.69
C LEU A 95 6.92 -9.55 8.14
N PRO A 96 6.03 -10.12 8.98
CA PRO A 96 6.05 -11.54 9.30
C PRO A 96 5.91 -12.39 8.04
N ALA A 97 6.56 -13.55 8.01
CA ALA A 97 6.42 -14.48 6.89
C ALA A 97 5.05 -15.18 6.89
N GLY A 98 4.58 -15.56 5.70
CA GLY A 98 3.37 -16.35 5.52
C GLY A 98 2.07 -15.56 5.65
N ARG A 99 1.00 -16.24 6.13
CA ARG A 99 -0.38 -15.72 6.14
C ARG A 99 -0.60 -14.45 6.97
N TRP A 100 0.32 -14.12 7.87
CA TRP A 100 0.21 -12.95 8.74
C TRP A 100 0.74 -11.66 8.11
N ALA A 101 1.51 -11.73 7.03
CA ALA A 101 2.08 -10.55 6.37
C ALA A 101 1.01 -9.51 6.01
N GLY A 102 -0.11 -9.97 5.43
CA GLY A 102 -1.18 -9.11 4.98
C GLY A 102 -1.99 -8.46 6.11
N PRO A 103 -2.55 -9.22 7.06
CA PRO A 103 -3.25 -8.64 8.21
C PRO A 103 -2.38 -7.66 9.01
N VAL A 104 -1.10 -7.99 9.23
CA VAL A 104 -0.18 -7.08 9.94
C VAL A 104 0.07 -5.80 9.14
N LEU A 105 0.23 -5.88 7.82
CA LEU A 105 0.28 -4.69 6.97
C LEU A 105 -0.98 -3.82 7.16
N GLY A 106 -2.17 -4.43 7.12
CA GLY A 106 -3.43 -3.70 7.27
C GLY A 106 -3.55 -3.00 8.63
N VAL A 107 -3.14 -3.66 9.70
CA VAL A 107 -3.05 -3.05 11.05
C VAL A 107 -2.05 -1.91 11.08
N LEU A 108 -0.86 -2.09 10.49
CA LEU A 108 0.15 -1.02 10.43
C LEU A 108 -0.36 0.20 9.65
N ILE A 109 -1.01 -0.01 8.51
CA ILE A 109 -1.61 1.08 7.73
C ILE A 109 -2.69 1.79 8.55
N LEU A 110 -3.57 1.03 9.21
CA LEU A 110 -4.63 1.57 10.05
C LEU A 110 -4.07 2.43 11.19
N LEU A 111 -3.06 1.93 11.91
CA LEU A 111 -2.44 2.66 13.02
C LEU A 111 -1.72 3.92 12.54
N VAL A 112 -0.90 3.80 11.50
CA VAL A 112 -0.03 4.90 11.04
C VAL A 112 -0.80 6.00 10.31
N PHE A 113 -1.82 5.63 9.53
CA PHE A 113 -2.53 6.57 8.67
C PHE A 113 -3.96 6.86 9.10
N GLY A 114 -4.59 6.00 9.92
CA GLY A 114 -6.02 6.11 10.25
C GLY A 114 -6.38 7.46 10.88
N ALA A 115 -5.56 7.99 11.79
CA ALA A 115 -5.85 9.28 12.43
C ALA A 115 -5.82 10.48 11.46
N SER A 116 -5.18 10.34 10.31
CA SER A 116 -4.91 11.45 9.36
C SER A 116 -5.60 11.27 8.00
N VAL A 117 -6.19 10.10 7.75
CA VAL A 117 -6.77 9.72 6.46
C VAL A 117 -8.18 9.20 6.70
N GLU A 118 -9.04 9.41 5.71
CA GLU A 118 -10.39 8.89 5.74
C GLU A 118 -10.45 7.37 5.95
N PRO A 119 -11.46 6.88 6.67
CA PRO A 119 -12.51 7.65 7.33
C PRO A 119 -12.15 8.09 8.76
N PHE A 120 -11.06 7.62 9.34
CA PHE A 120 -10.80 7.67 10.79
C PHE A 120 -10.30 9.00 11.35
N ARG A 121 -10.26 10.09 10.57
CA ARG A 121 -9.93 11.41 11.11
C ARG A 121 -10.97 11.86 12.14
N ALA A 122 -10.51 12.46 13.23
CA ALA A 122 -11.37 12.80 14.38
C ALA A 122 -12.45 13.85 14.03
N ASP A 123 -12.19 14.69 13.04
CA ASP A 123 -13.06 15.75 12.53
C ASP A 123 -13.98 15.30 11.40
N ASN A 124 -14.02 14.00 11.06
CA ASN A 124 -14.93 13.51 10.03
C ASN A 124 -16.39 13.70 10.44
N ILE A 125 -17.10 14.53 9.67
CA ILE A 125 -18.51 14.86 9.91
C ILE A 125 -19.43 13.68 9.62
N ASP A 126 -19.01 12.71 8.79
CA ASP A 126 -19.83 11.55 8.41
C ASP A 126 -20.21 10.70 9.63
N PHE A 127 -19.37 10.64 10.67
CA PHE A 127 -19.71 9.94 11.92
C PHE A 127 -20.75 10.66 12.78
N SER A 128 -21.05 11.93 12.50
CA SER A 128 -22.19 12.63 13.11
C SER A 128 -23.51 12.42 12.35
N ILE A 129 -23.41 11.91 11.12
CA ILE A 129 -24.55 11.66 10.23
C ILE A 129 -24.93 10.18 10.28
N VAL A 130 -23.92 9.30 10.25
CA VAL A 130 -24.05 7.86 10.05
C VAL A 130 -23.58 7.14 11.31
N GLY A 131 -24.43 6.29 11.87
CA GLY A 131 -24.19 5.62 13.14
C GLY A 131 -24.69 4.17 13.20
N PRO A 132 -24.38 3.45 14.30
CA PRO A 132 -23.63 3.90 15.47
C PRO A 132 -22.10 3.99 15.23
N GLY A 133 -21.41 4.96 15.84
CA GLY A 133 -20.00 5.25 15.54
C GLY A 133 -19.04 4.07 15.78
N TRP A 134 -19.29 3.27 16.81
CA TRP A 134 -18.52 2.05 17.09
C TRP A 134 -18.58 1.03 15.94
N LEU A 135 -19.74 0.88 15.28
CA LEU A 135 -19.90 -0.07 14.19
C LEU A 135 -19.10 0.39 12.98
N SER A 136 -19.14 1.70 12.68
CA SER A 136 -18.31 2.29 11.62
C SER A 136 -16.82 2.06 11.89
N ALA A 137 -16.36 2.31 13.12
CA ALA A 137 -14.97 2.06 13.50
C ALA A 137 -14.56 0.59 13.33
N VAL A 138 -15.42 -0.36 13.69
CA VAL A 138 -15.15 -1.80 13.47
C VAL A 138 -15.09 -2.13 11.99
N LEU A 139 -16.10 -1.73 11.21
CA LEU A 139 -16.20 -2.05 9.78
C LEU A 139 -15.00 -1.50 9.00
N PHE A 140 -14.64 -0.23 9.21
CA PHE A 140 -13.50 0.36 8.51
C PHE A 140 -12.15 -0.19 9.00
N SER A 141 -12.04 -0.65 10.25
CA SER A 141 -10.84 -1.35 10.72
C SER A 141 -10.69 -2.71 10.02
N VAL A 142 -11.79 -3.45 9.89
CA VAL A 142 -11.82 -4.71 9.14
C VAL A 142 -11.44 -4.48 7.68
N MET A 143 -11.95 -3.41 7.06
CA MET A 143 -11.58 -3.01 5.70
C MET A 143 -10.07 -2.78 5.54
N ALA A 144 -9.42 -2.07 6.48
CA ALA A 144 -7.98 -1.85 6.44
C ALA A 144 -7.18 -3.17 6.54
N ILE A 145 -7.61 -4.07 7.44
CA ILE A 145 -7.01 -5.41 7.58
C ILE A 145 -7.19 -6.22 6.28
N LEU A 146 -8.39 -6.18 5.68
CA LEU A 146 -8.68 -6.84 4.41
C LEU A 146 -7.85 -6.29 3.26
N HIS A 147 -7.62 -4.98 3.20
CA HIS A 147 -6.75 -4.38 2.19
C HIS A 147 -5.36 -5.02 2.23
N GLY A 148 -4.75 -5.08 3.42
CA GLY A 148 -3.45 -5.71 3.61
C GLY A 148 -3.47 -7.21 3.29
N ALA A 149 -4.50 -7.94 3.73
CA ALA A 149 -4.67 -9.37 3.47
C ALA A 149 -4.76 -9.69 1.97
N VAL A 150 -5.64 -9.00 1.24
CA VAL A 150 -5.82 -9.18 -0.21
C VAL A 150 -4.55 -8.81 -0.96
N VAL A 151 -3.90 -7.69 -0.61
CA VAL A 151 -2.65 -7.27 -1.23
C VAL A 151 -1.58 -8.34 -1.08
N ALA A 152 -1.32 -8.82 0.14
CA ALA A 152 -0.28 -9.82 0.38
C ALA A 152 -0.59 -11.16 -0.31
N ALA A 153 -1.86 -11.59 -0.29
CA ALA A 153 -2.29 -12.83 -0.93
C ALA A 153 -2.14 -12.76 -2.46
N VAL A 154 -2.64 -11.69 -3.09
CA VAL A 154 -2.56 -11.49 -4.54
C VAL A 154 -1.11 -11.29 -4.98
N ALA A 155 -0.34 -10.48 -4.25
CA ALA A 155 1.08 -10.29 -4.56
C ALA A 155 1.86 -11.59 -4.44
N GLY A 156 1.62 -12.38 -3.39
CA GLY A 156 2.21 -13.70 -3.21
C GLY A 156 1.87 -14.65 -4.35
N ALA A 157 0.59 -14.83 -4.65
CA ALA A 157 0.12 -15.72 -5.71
C ALA A 157 0.63 -15.30 -7.10
N PHE A 158 0.52 -14.01 -7.44
CA PHE A 158 0.92 -13.51 -8.74
C PHE A 158 2.45 -13.55 -8.93
N SER A 159 3.22 -13.27 -7.88
CA SER A 159 4.68 -13.27 -7.95
C SER A 159 5.29 -14.65 -8.24
N GLN A 160 4.64 -15.74 -7.83
CA GLN A 160 5.15 -17.11 -8.05
C GLN A 160 5.19 -17.49 -9.53
N GLY A 161 4.24 -16.99 -10.32
CA GLY A 161 4.13 -17.29 -11.75
C GLY A 161 4.72 -16.21 -12.67
N LEU A 162 5.16 -15.07 -12.15
CA LEU A 162 5.57 -13.93 -12.96
C LEU A 162 7.02 -14.06 -13.44
N PRO A 163 7.30 -14.25 -14.74
CA PRO A 163 8.67 -14.25 -15.25
C PRO A 163 9.25 -12.84 -15.26
N LEU A 164 10.59 -12.72 -15.18
CA LEU A 164 11.28 -11.45 -15.40
C LEU A 164 10.99 -10.89 -16.81
N PRO A 165 10.88 -9.56 -16.98
CA PRO A 165 10.50 -8.98 -18.27
C PRO A 165 11.51 -9.38 -19.34
N SER A 166 11.02 -9.88 -20.47
CA SER A 166 11.79 -10.22 -21.67
C SER A 166 10.89 -10.01 -22.89
N GLY A 167 11.46 -9.92 -24.09
CA GLY A 167 10.67 -9.75 -25.33
C GLY A 167 9.63 -10.86 -25.54
N GLN A 168 9.91 -12.09 -25.09
CA GLN A 168 9.01 -13.23 -25.21
C GLN A 168 7.86 -13.22 -24.19
N ASN A 169 8.05 -12.58 -23.04
CA ASN A 169 7.14 -12.62 -21.90
C ASN A 169 6.35 -11.32 -21.68
N TRP A 170 6.29 -10.44 -22.68
CA TRP A 170 5.66 -9.12 -22.56
C TRP A 170 4.19 -9.19 -22.14
N LYS A 171 3.46 -10.25 -22.52
CA LYS A 171 2.03 -10.44 -22.22
C LYS A 171 1.75 -10.46 -20.71
N TYR A 172 2.67 -10.99 -19.91
CA TYR A 172 2.55 -11.02 -18.44
C TYR A 172 2.60 -9.63 -17.80
N TYR A 173 3.01 -8.61 -18.55
CA TYR A 173 3.12 -7.21 -18.11
C TYR A 173 1.98 -6.33 -18.61
N LEU A 174 0.99 -6.90 -19.32
CA LEU A 174 -0.26 -6.21 -19.66
C LEU A 174 -0.96 -5.56 -18.45
N PRO A 175 -0.96 -6.15 -17.24
CA PRO A 175 -1.59 -5.51 -16.09
C PRO A 175 -1.02 -4.13 -15.73
N LEU A 176 0.23 -3.81 -16.11
CA LEU A 176 0.79 -2.47 -15.93
C LEU A 176 -0.04 -1.38 -16.62
N LEU A 177 -0.79 -1.72 -17.67
CA LEU A 177 -1.72 -0.79 -18.33
C LEU A 177 -2.76 -0.25 -17.34
N ALA A 178 -3.19 -1.03 -16.35
CA ALA A 178 -4.12 -0.54 -15.33
C ALA A 178 -3.52 0.61 -14.50
N ALA A 179 -2.22 0.58 -14.20
CA ALA A 179 -1.55 1.70 -13.54
C ALA A 179 -1.37 2.91 -14.47
N VAL A 180 -1.25 2.70 -15.79
CA VAL A 180 -1.24 3.81 -16.76
C VAL A 180 -2.62 4.48 -16.84
N LEU A 181 -3.68 3.68 -16.85
CA LEU A 181 -5.06 4.17 -16.87
C LEU A 181 -5.40 4.91 -15.56
N PHE A 182 -4.93 4.42 -14.43
CA PHE A 182 -5.02 5.13 -13.15
C PHE A 182 -3.80 6.05 -12.95
N VAL A 183 -3.86 7.23 -13.58
CA VAL A 183 -2.76 8.20 -13.69
C VAL A 183 -1.92 8.39 -12.41
N PRO A 184 -2.48 8.52 -11.19
CA PRO A 184 -1.67 8.67 -9.98
C PRO A 184 -0.70 7.51 -9.75
N ALA A 185 -1.14 6.26 -9.97
CA ALA A 185 -0.25 5.11 -9.87
C ALA A 185 0.80 5.10 -10.98
N GLY A 186 0.40 5.43 -12.21
CA GLY A 186 1.32 5.53 -13.35
C GLY A 186 2.45 6.53 -13.10
N VAL A 187 2.14 7.70 -12.52
CA VAL A 187 3.13 8.72 -12.16
C VAL A 187 4.08 8.20 -11.08
N LEU A 188 3.57 7.59 -10.00
CA LEU A 188 4.39 7.03 -8.93
C LEU A 188 5.32 5.92 -9.45
N LEU A 189 4.80 5.03 -10.29
CA LEU A 189 5.59 3.96 -10.89
C LEU A 189 6.62 4.50 -11.92
N GLY A 190 6.28 5.54 -12.67
CA GLY A 190 7.23 6.22 -13.56
C GLY A 190 8.38 6.87 -12.79
N ALA A 191 8.05 7.61 -11.73
CA ALA A 191 9.02 8.24 -10.86
C ALA A 191 9.95 7.22 -10.17
N GLY A 192 9.40 6.10 -9.70
CA GLY A 192 10.19 5.01 -9.13
C GLY A 192 11.16 4.38 -10.15
N ALA A 193 10.74 4.23 -11.41
CA ALA A 193 11.61 3.73 -12.48
C ALA A 193 12.81 4.67 -12.72
N LEU A 194 12.54 5.98 -12.79
CA LEU A 194 13.58 7.01 -12.90
C LEU A 194 14.54 6.97 -11.70
N GLY A 195 14.00 6.86 -10.49
CA GLY A 195 14.79 6.73 -9.27
C GLY A 195 15.73 5.52 -9.29
N VAL A 196 15.24 4.36 -9.73
CA VAL A 196 16.06 3.14 -9.90
C VAL A 196 17.16 3.35 -10.94
N MET A 197 16.87 4.02 -12.05
CA MET A 197 17.86 4.31 -13.09
C MET A 197 18.97 5.22 -12.56
N VAL A 198 18.62 6.31 -11.89
CA VAL A 198 19.57 7.26 -11.29
C VAL A 198 20.41 6.57 -10.23
N TRP A 199 19.79 5.77 -9.37
CA TRP A 199 20.50 5.02 -8.33
C TRP A 199 21.47 3.99 -8.91
N ALA A 200 21.06 3.26 -9.94
CA ALA A 200 21.93 2.29 -10.61
C ALA A 200 23.17 2.95 -11.23
N GLN A 201 23.02 4.15 -11.81
CA GLN A 201 24.14 4.95 -12.31
C GLN A 201 25.06 5.39 -11.17
N ALA A 202 24.52 6.02 -10.12
CA ALA A 202 25.30 6.47 -8.98
C ALA A 202 26.08 5.30 -8.32
N ALA A 203 25.44 4.15 -8.13
CA ALA A 203 26.06 2.95 -7.60
C ALA A 203 27.16 2.38 -8.50
N ALA A 204 27.04 2.50 -9.83
CA ALA A 204 28.09 2.12 -10.77
C ALA A 204 29.32 3.04 -10.63
N VAL A 205 29.10 4.36 -10.54
CA VAL A 205 30.17 5.35 -10.35
C VAL A 205 30.90 5.14 -9.02
N ILE A 206 30.17 4.96 -7.93
CA ILE A 206 30.74 4.72 -6.59
C ILE A 206 31.58 3.44 -6.59
N ARG A 207 31.09 2.36 -7.22
CA ARG A 207 31.84 1.09 -7.34
C ARG A 207 33.12 1.27 -8.15
N ALA A 208 33.08 1.97 -9.28
CA ALA A 208 34.26 2.25 -10.09
C ALA A 208 35.32 3.04 -9.30
N ARG A 209 34.90 4.06 -8.53
CA ARG A 209 35.80 4.84 -7.66
C ARG A 209 36.43 3.96 -6.57
N ARG A 210 35.63 3.12 -5.89
CA ARG A 210 36.14 2.19 -4.87
C ARG A 210 37.10 1.16 -5.41
N LEU A 211 36.90 0.65 -6.63
CA LEU A 211 37.83 -0.29 -7.26
C LEU A 211 39.16 0.37 -7.63
N ARG A 212 39.14 1.65 -8.03
CA ARG A 212 40.36 2.43 -8.26
C ARG A 212 41.13 2.68 -6.95
N ALA A 213 40.44 3.15 -5.90
CA ALA A 213 41.05 3.36 -4.58
C ALA A 213 41.48 2.04 -3.89
N GLY A 214 40.76 0.95 -4.13
CA GLY A 214 41.00 -0.37 -3.52
C GLY A 214 42.10 -1.19 -4.21
N ARG A 215 42.56 -0.80 -5.41
CA ARG A 215 43.76 -1.40 -6.04
C ARG A 215 45.04 -1.06 -5.26
N GLU A 216 45.06 0.06 -4.53
CA GLU A 216 46.20 0.46 -3.68
C GLU A 216 46.18 -0.21 -2.30
N ALA A 217 45.02 -0.60 -1.79
CA ALA A 217 44.86 -1.15 -0.43
C ALA A 217 44.78 -2.70 -0.37
N ARG A 218 45.00 -3.42 -1.47
CA ARG A 218 44.65 -4.85 -1.61
C ARG A 218 45.71 -5.85 -1.08
N VAL A 219 46.64 -5.44 -0.23
CA VAL A 219 47.63 -6.36 0.40
C VAL A 219 47.15 -6.95 1.73
N ALA A 220 46.17 -6.35 2.42
CA ALA A 220 45.87 -6.78 3.80
C ALA A 220 44.38 -6.78 4.16
N ARG A 221 43.56 -7.66 3.56
CA ARG A 221 42.28 -7.99 4.21
C ARG A 221 41.72 -9.37 3.87
N LYS A 222 41.63 -10.22 4.90
CA LYS A 222 40.87 -11.48 4.90
C LYS A 222 39.39 -11.19 4.63
N PRO A 223 38.71 -12.01 3.82
CA PRO A 223 37.28 -11.86 3.56
C PRO A 223 36.49 -12.28 4.82
N GLY A 224 36.05 -11.29 5.59
CA GLY A 224 35.09 -11.47 6.68
C GLY A 224 33.70 -11.76 6.12
N THR A 225 33.16 -12.89 6.53
CA THR A 225 31.93 -13.51 6.06
C THR A 225 30.68 -12.68 6.38
N GLY A 226 29.69 -12.81 5.50
CA GLY A 226 28.49 -12.00 5.43
C GLY A 226 27.55 -12.17 6.63
N ARG A 227 27.23 -11.06 7.27
CA ARG A 227 26.09 -10.93 8.20
C ARG A 227 25.32 -9.61 7.99
N ARG A 228 25.33 -9.09 6.76
CA ARG A 228 24.65 -7.82 6.42
C ARG A 228 23.12 -7.93 6.32
N GLY A 229 22.58 -9.14 6.16
CA GLY A 229 21.12 -9.35 6.11
C GLY A 229 20.45 -9.01 7.44
N GLY A 230 20.93 -9.60 8.54
CA GLY A 230 20.27 -9.48 9.85
C GLY A 230 20.13 -8.04 10.36
N ALA A 231 21.17 -7.20 10.25
CA ALA A 231 21.12 -5.85 10.78
C ALA A 231 20.12 -4.93 10.05
N VAL A 232 20.02 -5.06 8.72
CA VAL A 232 19.07 -4.27 7.90
C VAL A 232 17.64 -4.73 8.17
N ASP A 233 17.43 -6.03 8.39
CA ASP A 233 16.12 -6.58 8.68
C ASP A 233 15.63 -6.16 10.07
N TRP A 234 16.51 -6.17 11.08
CA TRP A 234 16.21 -5.67 12.42
C TRP A 234 15.92 -4.17 12.44
N ALA A 235 16.74 -3.36 11.75
CA ALA A 235 16.51 -1.92 11.65
C ALA A 235 15.15 -1.60 11.04
N GLY A 236 14.77 -2.27 9.95
CA GLY A 236 13.45 -2.06 9.33
C GLY A 236 12.29 -2.44 10.25
N ARG A 237 12.39 -3.57 10.95
CA ARG A 237 11.38 -3.98 11.94
C ARG A 237 11.27 -3.00 13.11
N ALA A 238 12.41 -2.49 13.59
CA ALA A 238 12.44 -1.48 14.64
C ALA A 238 11.77 -0.19 14.19
N VAL A 239 12.04 0.27 12.95
CA VAL A 239 11.38 1.45 12.37
C VAL A 239 9.87 1.25 12.27
N LEU A 240 9.40 0.09 11.80
CA LEU A 240 7.97 -0.21 11.74
C LEU A 240 7.32 -0.24 13.14
N GLY A 241 7.99 -0.84 14.13
CA GLY A 241 7.52 -0.87 15.51
C GLY A 241 7.45 0.54 16.13
N LEU A 242 8.48 1.36 15.92
CA LEU A 242 8.51 2.75 16.40
C LEU A 242 7.42 3.59 15.73
N ALA A 243 7.20 3.43 14.42
CA ALA A 243 6.13 4.13 13.71
C ALA A 243 4.75 3.75 14.27
N ALA A 244 4.51 2.47 14.55
CA ALA A 244 3.25 2.01 15.14
C ALA A 244 3.04 2.57 16.56
N VAL A 245 4.08 2.58 17.39
CA VAL A 245 4.01 3.14 18.76
C VAL A 245 3.77 4.65 18.72
N ALA A 246 4.47 5.38 17.85
CA ALA A 246 4.32 6.82 17.71
C ALA A 246 2.93 7.23 17.20
N ALA A 247 2.31 6.40 16.35
CA ALA A 247 0.98 6.65 15.81
C ALA A 247 -0.17 6.22 16.74
N LEU A 248 0.12 5.46 17.80
CA LEU A 248 -0.91 4.91 18.69
C LEU A 248 -1.72 6.00 19.43
N PRO A 249 -1.12 7.04 20.05
CA PRO A 249 -1.90 8.06 20.75
C PRO A 249 -2.92 8.80 19.87
N PRO A 250 -2.56 9.37 18.69
CA PRO A 250 -3.54 10.05 17.86
C PRO A 250 -4.60 9.08 17.30
N PHE A 251 -4.22 7.83 16.99
CA PHE A 251 -5.16 6.81 16.54
C PHE A 251 -6.20 6.47 17.62
N VAL A 252 -5.76 6.20 18.85
CA VAL A 252 -6.66 5.91 19.97
C VAL A 252 -7.59 7.10 20.21
N SER A 253 -7.06 8.33 20.23
CA SER A 253 -7.87 9.54 20.39
C SER A 253 -8.95 9.65 19.31
N ALA A 254 -8.61 9.38 18.05
CA ALA A 254 -9.54 9.44 16.94
C ALA A 254 -10.64 8.37 17.06
N VAL A 255 -10.28 7.13 17.36
CA VAL A 255 -11.23 6.03 17.57
C VAL A 255 -12.15 6.31 18.76
N THR A 256 -11.63 6.80 19.89
CA THR A 256 -12.47 7.13 21.05
C THR A 256 -13.47 8.23 20.74
N SER A 257 -13.07 9.25 19.97
CA SER A 257 -13.96 10.31 19.50
C SER A 257 -15.08 9.74 18.62
N ILE A 258 -14.75 8.85 17.69
CA ILE A 258 -15.73 8.22 16.79
C ILE A 258 -16.71 7.33 17.56
N VAL A 259 -16.22 6.52 18.49
CA VAL A 259 -17.05 5.59 19.29
C VAL A 259 -18.00 6.34 20.23
N SER A 260 -17.63 7.53 20.67
CA SER A 260 -18.45 8.35 21.57
C SER A 260 -19.62 9.09 20.90
N ARG A 261 -19.74 9.02 19.55
CA ARG A 261 -20.81 9.62 18.76
C ARG A 261 -21.87 8.58 18.40
#